data_AF-A0A7S1RFD0-F1
#
_entry.id   AF-A0A7S1RFD0-F1
#
_cell.length_a   1.000
_cell.length_b   1.000
_cell.length_c   1.000
_cell.angle_alpha   90.00
_cell.angle_beta   90.00
_cell.angle_gamma   90.00
#
_symmetry.space_group_name_H-M   'P 1'
#
loop_
_entity.id
_entity.type
_entity.pdbx_description
1 polymer ?
#
loop_
_entity_poly.entity_id
_entity_poly.type
_entity_poly.pdbx_seq_one_letter_code
_entity_poly.pdbx_strand_id
1 'polypeptide(L)'
;GQPLDQWLYGHDENAFKTLPPAQLLDDPTPGGRVASRGLEGAAATVTALLSQVTPVMSAFSGFAYHRDISAHNVLIHGEPLREEFSLLDFGLATASRHFNQEWRTAHVSGDPRYFMPASWIIITYGTRQLDSLPDSQFREHYISRLDHFAMGVLALEVFFGLWRGPSIGEHY
;
A
#
# COMPACT_ATOMS: atom_id res chain seq x y z
N GLY A 1 14.69 -9.24 6.73
CA GLY A 1 13.70 -8.14 6.76
C GLY A 1 12.51 -8.56 7.58
N GLN A 2 11.70 -7.59 7.99
CA GLN A 2 10.39 -7.82 8.61
C GLN A 2 9.32 -7.13 7.74
N PRO A 3 8.04 -7.52 7.84
CA PRO A 3 6.94 -6.84 7.17
C PRO A 3 6.93 -5.33 7.49
N LEU A 4 6.60 -4.51 6.49
CA LEU A 4 6.67 -3.06 6.59
C LEU A 4 5.60 -2.50 7.52
N ASP A 5 4.42 -3.11 7.59
CA ASP A 5 3.39 -2.78 8.57
C ASP A 5 3.85 -3.08 10.00
N GLN A 6 4.46 -4.24 10.25
CA GLN A 6 5.03 -4.58 11.55
C GLN A 6 6.15 -3.61 11.94
N TRP A 7 7.02 -3.24 11.00
CA TRP A 7 8.07 -2.24 11.24
C TRP A 7 7.51 -0.85 11.54
N LEU A 8 6.45 -0.45 10.82
CA LEU A 8 5.86 0.88 10.97
C LEU A 8 5.05 0.99 12.25
N TYR A 9 4.26 -0.03 12.57
CA TYR A 9 3.27 -0.01 13.65
C TYR A 9 3.63 -0.87 14.87
N GLY A 10 4.80 -1.51 14.89
CA GLY A 10 5.31 -2.27 16.05
C GLY A 10 4.53 -3.56 16.39
N HIS A 11 3.44 -3.85 15.68
CA HIS A 11 2.54 -4.96 15.96
C HIS A 11 2.28 -5.79 14.68
N ASP A 12 2.28 -7.11 14.84
CA ASP A 12 1.68 -8.06 13.89
C ASP A 12 0.14 -7.83 13.86
N GLU A 13 -0.52 -8.03 12.71
CA GLU A 13 -1.98 -8.01 12.57
C GLU A 13 -2.74 -8.77 13.68
N ASN A 14 -2.17 -9.87 14.20
CA ASN A 14 -2.73 -10.64 15.30
C ASN A 14 -2.66 -9.90 16.63
N ALA A 15 -1.62 -9.09 16.86
CA ALA A 15 -1.51 -8.25 18.06
C ALA A 15 -2.57 -7.14 18.02
N PHE A 16 -2.83 -6.52 16.86
CA PHE A 16 -3.90 -5.54 16.70
C PHE A 16 -5.29 -6.07 17.05
N LYS A 17 -5.59 -7.34 16.75
CA LYS A 17 -6.86 -8.00 17.11
C LYS A 17 -7.06 -8.18 18.61
N THR A 18 -5.99 -8.08 19.40
CA THR A 18 -5.99 -8.32 20.85
C THR A 18 -5.78 -7.06 21.69
N LEU A 19 -5.43 -5.94 21.07
CA LEU A 19 -5.17 -4.69 21.78
C LEU A 19 -6.49 -4.00 22.21
N PRO A 20 -6.60 -3.56 23.47
CA PRO A 20 -7.71 -2.73 23.91
C PRO A 20 -7.77 -1.41 23.11
N PRO A 21 -8.96 -0.89 22.74
CA PRO A 21 -9.10 0.37 22.02
C PRO A 21 -8.43 1.58 22.69
N ALA A 22 -8.30 1.57 24.01
CA ALA A 22 -7.58 2.62 24.75
C ALA A 22 -6.06 2.61 24.49
N GLN A 23 -5.46 1.44 24.27
CA GLN A 23 -4.01 1.32 23.97
C GLN A 23 -3.67 1.67 22.52
N LEU A 24 -4.68 1.67 21.63
CA LEU A 24 -4.54 2.15 20.25
C LEU A 24 -4.39 3.67 20.15
N LEU A 25 -4.80 4.42 21.19
CA LEU A 25 -4.89 5.88 21.15
C LEU A 25 -3.76 6.60 21.89
N ASP A 26 -3.17 5.96 22.91
CA ASP A 26 -2.41 6.70 23.94
C ASP A 26 -0.89 6.42 23.96
N ASP A 27 -0.34 5.45 23.22
CA ASP A 27 1.10 5.17 23.23
C ASP A 27 1.67 4.90 21.82
N PRO A 28 2.90 5.38 21.50
CA PRO A 28 3.63 4.87 20.36
C PRO A 28 3.84 3.38 20.58
N THR A 29 3.21 2.58 19.73
CA THR A 29 3.31 1.11 19.69
C THR A 29 4.76 0.66 19.95
N PRO A 30 5.05 -0.13 21.00
CA PRO A 30 6.43 -0.49 21.36
C PRO A 30 7.19 -1.08 20.17
N GLY A 31 8.26 -0.41 19.73
CA GLY A 31 9.07 -0.84 18.59
C GLY A 31 8.60 -0.36 17.21
N GLY A 32 7.43 0.26 17.11
CA GLY A 32 6.94 0.93 15.91
C GLY A 32 7.69 2.23 15.60
N ARG A 33 7.51 2.74 14.38
CA ARG A 33 8.15 3.95 13.86
C ARG A 33 7.16 5.08 13.59
N VAL A 34 5.91 4.95 14.06
CA VAL A 34 4.91 6.01 13.94
C VAL A 34 5.44 7.32 14.53
N ALA A 35 5.27 8.43 13.81
CA ALA A 35 5.70 9.77 14.19
C ALA A 35 7.19 9.88 14.58
N SER A 36 8.05 8.98 14.10
CA SER A 36 9.47 8.91 14.50
C SER A 36 10.41 9.79 13.67
N ARG A 37 9.95 10.36 12.54
CA ARG A 37 10.78 11.14 11.61
C ARG A 37 10.26 12.55 11.38
N GLY A 38 11.18 13.47 11.08
CA GLY A 38 10.83 14.74 10.45
C GLY A 38 10.39 14.56 8.99
N LEU A 39 9.90 15.65 8.37
CA LEU A 39 9.42 15.66 6.99
C LEU A 39 10.44 15.07 6.00
N GLU A 40 11.69 15.53 6.08
CA GLU A 40 12.79 15.08 5.20
C GLU A 40 13.08 13.58 5.38
N GLY A 41 13.12 13.09 6.62
CA GLY A 41 13.37 11.67 6.90
C GLY A 41 12.23 10.78 6.42
N ALA A 42 10.98 11.21 6.58
CA ALA A 42 9.82 10.50 6.03
C ALA A 42 9.87 10.47 4.49
N ALA A 43 10.15 11.61 3.85
CA ALA A 43 10.29 11.72 2.40
C ALA A 43 11.43 10.84 1.85
N ALA A 44 12.58 10.82 2.52
CA ALA A 44 13.73 9.99 2.13
C ALA A 44 13.38 8.50 2.18
N THR A 45 12.66 8.06 3.21
CA THR A 45 12.22 6.66 3.35
C THR A 45 11.27 6.26 2.22
N VAL A 46 10.31 7.12 1.89
CA VAL A 46 9.34 6.86 0.81
C VAL A 46 10.02 6.89 -0.55
N THR A 47 11.01 7.76 -0.73
CA THR A 47 11.83 7.80 -1.94
C THR A 47 12.64 6.51 -2.09
N ALA A 48 13.20 5.97 -1.01
CA ALA A 48 13.86 4.67 -1.01
C ALA A 48 12.88 3.54 -1.37
N LEU A 49 11.69 3.51 -0.75
CA LEU A 49 10.62 2.55 -1.08
C LEU A 49 10.26 2.58 -2.56
N LEU A 50 9.93 3.76 -3.10
CA LEU A 50 9.52 3.92 -4.48
C LEU A 50 10.66 3.57 -5.44
N SER A 51 11.88 4.02 -5.17
CA SER A 51 13.03 3.74 -6.05
C SER A 51 13.43 2.27 -6.11
N GLN A 52 13.09 1.48 -5.08
CA GLN A 52 13.40 0.06 -5.03
C GLN A 52 12.25 -0.82 -5.52
N VAL A 53 10.99 -0.50 -5.20
CA VAL A 53 9.83 -1.34 -5.55
C VAL A 53 9.30 -1.04 -6.96
N THR A 54 9.27 0.23 -7.39
CA THR A 54 8.69 0.58 -8.70
C THR A 54 9.44 0.00 -9.90
N PRO A 55 10.78 -0.18 -9.90
CA PRO A 55 11.47 -0.90 -10.97
C PRO A 55 11.05 -2.36 -11.06
N VAL A 56 10.77 -3.02 -9.93
CA VAL A 56 10.25 -4.39 -9.91
C VAL A 56 8.87 -4.42 -10.57
N MET A 57 7.98 -3.50 -10.18
CA MET A 57 6.67 -3.34 -10.82
C MET A 57 6.78 -3.08 -12.33
N SER A 58 7.72 -2.24 -12.75
CA SER A 58 7.97 -1.96 -14.16
C SER A 58 8.42 -3.21 -14.90
N ALA A 59 9.34 -3.99 -14.33
CA ALA A 59 9.82 -5.23 -14.91
C ALA A 59 8.68 -6.22 -15.19
N PHE A 60 7.63 -6.24 -14.36
CA PHE A 60 6.48 -7.12 -14.53
C PHE A 60 5.21 -6.55 -15.16
N SER A 61 5.13 -5.24 -15.34
CA SER A 61 3.95 -4.55 -15.91
C SER A 61 3.45 -5.10 -17.25
N GLY A 62 4.34 -5.71 -18.05
CA GLY A 62 4.01 -6.34 -19.33
C GLY A 62 3.57 -7.81 -19.25
N PHE A 63 3.75 -8.47 -18.10
CA PHE A 63 3.46 -9.89 -17.94
C PHE A 63 2.52 -10.24 -16.79
N ALA A 64 2.50 -9.48 -15.69
CA ALA A 64 1.65 -9.76 -14.54
C ALA A 64 1.20 -8.49 -13.80
N TYR A 65 0.06 -8.59 -13.14
CA TYR A 65 -0.34 -7.73 -12.02
C TYR A 65 -0.13 -8.49 -10.72
N HIS A 66 0.40 -7.84 -9.68
CA HIS A 66 0.59 -8.41 -8.36
C HIS A 66 -0.73 -8.59 -7.61
N ARG A 67 -1.62 -7.60 -7.71
CA ARG A 67 -2.99 -7.59 -7.13
C ARG A 67 -3.05 -7.57 -5.60
N ASP A 68 -1.92 -7.40 -4.93
CA ASP A 68 -1.85 -7.36 -3.47
C ASP A 68 -0.65 -6.57 -2.95
N ILE A 69 -0.43 -5.39 -3.53
CA ILE A 69 0.57 -4.46 -3.00
C ILE A 69 0.02 -3.86 -1.71
N SER A 70 0.69 -4.15 -0.60
CA SER A 70 0.31 -3.76 0.76
C SER A 70 1.55 -3.65 1.64
N ALA A 71 1.42 -3.04 2.82
CA ALA A 71 2.53 -2.97 3.77
C ALA A 71 2.94 -4.35 4.33
N HIS A 72 2.03 -5.32 4.42
CA HIS A 72 2.40 -6.67 4.85
C HIS A 72 3.17 -7.46 3.77
N ASN A 73 2.94 -7.17 2.49
CA ASN A 73 3.65 -7.80 1.36
C ASN A 73 4.92 -7.05 0.95
N VAL A 74 5.38 -6.08 1.74
CA VAL A 74 6.68 -5.44 1.57
C VAL A 74 7.55 -5.72 2.77
N LEU A 75 8.72 -6.32 2.56
CA LEU A 75 9.74 -6.42 3.60
C LEU A 75 10.58 -5.15 3.63
N ILE A 76 10.95 -4.76 4.85
CA ILE A 76 11.96 -3.75 5.12
C ILE A 76 13.13 -4.37 5.91
N HIS A 77 14.36 -4.01 5.56
CA HIS A 77 15.57 -4.31 6.31
C HIS A 77 16.57 -3.17 6.21
N GLY A 78 17.69 -3.29 6.94
CA GLY A 78 18.73 -2.27 6.97
C GLY A 78 18.59 -1.30 8.13
N GLU A 79 19.51 -0.34 8.17
CA GLU A 79 19.59 0.70 9.19
C GLU A 79 18.70 1.89 8.82
N PRO A 80 18.34 2.76 9.79
CA PRO A 80 17.65 4.01 9.49
C PRO A 80 18.36 4.82 8.40
N LEU A 81 17.60 5.32 7.42
CA LEU A 81 18.06 6.05 6.23
C LEU A 81 18.88 5.20 5.23
N ARG A 82 18.98 3.89 5.45
CA ARG A 82 19.55 2.88 4.55
C ARG A 82 18.61 1.69 4.44
N GLU A 83 17.31 1.97 4.42
CA GLU A 83 16.28 0.95 4.32
C GLU A 83 16.29 0.31 2.93
N GLU A 84 16.24 -1.01 2.93
CA GLU A 84 16.10 -1.85 1.75
C GLU A 84 14.72 -2.50 1.77
N PHE A 85 14.06 -2.48 0.61
CA PHE A 85 12.69 -2.91 0.42
C PHE A 85 12.61 -4.06 -0.58
N SER A 86 11.78 -5.05 -0.27
CA SER A 86 11.53 -6.18 -1.16
C SER A 86 10.04 -6.49 -1.21
N LEU A 87 9.51 -6.72 -2.41
CA LEU A 87 8.12 -7.12 -2.62
C LEU A 87 7.98 -8.64 -2.46
N LEU A 88 6.95 -9.08 -1.74
CA LEU A 88 6.62 -10.47 -1.43
C LEU A 88 5.27 -10.88 -2.01
N ASP A 89 5.06 -12.20 -2.02
CA ASP A 89 3.78 -12.88 -2.23
C ASP A 89 3.05 -12.57 -3.55
N PHE A 90 3.42 -13.33 -4.58
CA PHE A 90 2.75 -13.32 -5.88
C PHE A 90 1.58 -14.31 -5.94
N GLY A 91 1.03 -14.78 -4.81
CA GLY A 91 -0.04 -15.78 -4.76
C GLY A 91 -1.35 -15.34 -5.41
N LEU A 92 -1.59 -14.02 -5.48
CA LEU A 92 -2.74 -13.41 -6.14
C LEU A 92 -2.42 -12.85 -7.54
N ALA A 93 -1.16 -12.98 -7.97
CA ALA A 93 -0.71 -12.41 -9.22
C ALA A 93 -1.41 -13.08 -10.41
N THR A 94 -1.70 -12.28 -11.44
CA THR A 94 -2.33 -12.77 -12.67
C THR A 94 -1.62 -12.21 -13.88
N ALA A 95 -1.65 -12.95 -14.99
CA ALA A 95 -1.05 -12.49 -16.23
C ALA A 95 -1.79 -11.24 -16.76
N SER A 96 -1.05 -10.17 -17.07
CA SER A 96 -1.65 -8.90 -17.49
C SER A 96 -2.48 -9.05 -18.78
N ARG A 97 -2.04 -9.92 -19.70
CA ARG A 97 -2.76 -10.24 -20.94
C ARG A 97 -4.12 -10.90 -20.69
N HIS A 98 -4.21 -11.80 -19.71
CA HIS A 98 -5.48 -12.45 -19.35
C HIS A 98 -6.37 -11.47 -18.60
N PHE A 99 -5.82 -10.69 -17.68
CA PHE A 99 -6.60 -9.73 -16.88
C PHE A 99 -7.35 -8.72 -17.75
N ASN A 100 -6.75 -8.20 -18.82
CA ASN A 100 -7.43 -7.27 -19.73
C ASN A 100 -8.72 -7.83 -20.33
N GLN A 101 -8.82 -9.15 -20.49
CA GLN A 101 -9.99 -9.84 -21.03
C GLN A 101 -10.92 -10.33 -19.92
N GLU A 102 -10.35 -10.71 -18.77
CA GLU A 102 -11.04 -11.41 -17.68
C GLU A 102 -11.40 -10.52 -16.49
N TRP A 103 -11.05 -9.23 -16.48
CA TRP A 103 -11.29 -8.34 -15.33
C TRP A 103 -12.76 -8.32 -14.87
N ARG A 104 -13.71 -8.64 -15.77
CA ARG A 104 -15.15 -8.71 -15.47
C ARG A 104 -15.56 -9.94 -14.67
N THR A 105 -14.79 -11.01 -14.76
CA THR A 105 -15.04 -12.31 -14.12
C THR A 105 -14.02 -12.63 -13.04
N ALA A 106 -12.86 -11.96 -13.07
CA ALA A 106 -11.86 -12.04 -12.03
C ALA A 106 -12.42 -11.48 -10.72
N HIS A 107 -12.18 -12.19 -9.62
CA HIS A 107 -12.50 -11.68 -8.30
C HIS A 107 -11.68 -10.44 -7.99
N VAL A 108 -12.26 -9.49 -7.22
CA VAL A 108 -11.43 -8.49 -6.55
C VAL A 108 -10.66 -9.23 -5.45
N SER A 109 -9.36 -8.97 -5.34
CA SER A 109 -8.46 -9.70 -4.44
C SER A 109 -7.42 -8.75 -3.86
N GLY A 110 -6.81 -9.17 -2.76
CA GLY A 110 -5.82 -8.42 -2.00
C GLY A 110 -6.42 -7.69 -0.80
N ASP A 111 -5.62 -6.82 -0.21
CA ASP A 111 -6.00 -6.04 0.97
C ASP A 111 -6.96 -4.88 0.67
N PRO A 112 -8.16 -4.85 1.28
CA PRO A 112 -9.15 -3.81 1.06
C PRO A 112 -8.68 -2.38 1.36
N ARG A 113 -7.68 -2.20 2.24
CA ARG A 113 -7.11 -0.88 2.56
C ARG A 113 -6.45 -0.21 1.36
N TYR A 114 -5.97 -1.00 0.41
CA TYR A 114 -5.25 -0.55 -0.78
C TYR A 114 -6.11 -0.60 -2.05
N PHE A 115 -7.39 -0.96 -1.92
CA PHE A 115 -8.31 -1.01 -3.06
C PHE A 115 -8.58 0.36 -3.64
N MET A 116 -8.47 0.44 -4.96
CA MET A 116 -8.87 1.61 -5.72
C MET A 116 -10.40 1.77 -5.76
N PRO A 117 -10.92 2.98 -6.06
CA PRO A 117 -12.36 3.22 -6.15
C PRO A 117 -13.11 2.23 -7.07
N ALA A 118 -12.51 1.86 -8.20
CA ALA A 118 -13.11 0.90 -9.12
C ALA A 118 -13.30 -0.50 -8.50
N SER A 119 -12.38 -0.95 -7.65
CA SER A 119 -12.51 -2.21 -6.91
C SER A 119 -13.74 -2.19 -6.00
N TRP A 120 -13.96 -1.09 -5.27
CA TRP A 120 -15.13 -0.92 -4.42
C TRP A 120 -16.44 -0.85 -5.19
N ILE A 121 -16.44 -0.23 -6.36
CA ILE A 121 -17.60 -0.20 -7.27
C ILE A 121 -17.95 -1.61 -7.75
N ILE A 122 -16.94 -2.40 -8.13
CA ILE A 122 -17.14 -3.80 -8.55
C ILE A 122 -17.69 -4.64 -7.38
N ILE A 123 -17.13 -4.49 -6.18
CA ILE A 123 -17.59 -5.21 -4.98
C ILE A 123 -19.05 -4.86 -4.65
N THR A 124 -19.40 -3.59 -4.71
CA THR A 124 -20.70 -3.10 -4.22
C THR A 124 -21.81 -3.24 -5.26
N TYR A 125 -21.51 -2.97 -6.53
CA TYR A 125 -22.50 -2.82 -7.61
C TYR A 125 -22.26 -3.74 -8.81
N GLY A 126 -21.15 -4.49 -8.79
CA GLY A 126 -20.77 -5.37 -9.89
C GLY A 126 -20.10 -4.65 -11.06
N THR A 127 -19.52 -5.44 -11.95
CA THR A 127 -18.71 -4.97 -13.09
C THR A 127 -19.50 -4.20 -14.14
N ARG A 128 -20.81 -4.49 -14.28
CA ARG A 128 -21.71 -3.74 -15.18
C ARG A 128 -21.84 -2.28 -14.78
N GLN A 129 -21.80 -1.98 -13.48
CA GLN A 129 -21.90 -0.60 -13.00
C GLN A 129 -20.62 0.18 -13.31
N LEU A 130 -19.45 -0.45 -13.22
CA LEU A 130 -18.19 0.18 -13.62
C LEU A 130 -18.19 0.53 -15.12
N ASP A 131 -18.76 -0.35 -15.96
CA ASP A 131 -18.90 -0.12 -17.40
C ASP A 131 -19.91 0.97 -17.77
N SER A 132 -20.90 1.25 -16.91
CA SER A 132 -21.95 2.24 -17.14
C SER A 132 -21.61 3.64 -16.64
N LEU A 133 -20.47 3.82 -15.97
CA LEU A 133 -20.02 5.15 -15.53
C LEU A 133 -19.75 6.05 -16.74
N PRO A 134 -20.14 7.34 -16.68
CA PRO A 134 -19.82 8.31 -17.72
C PRO A 134 -18.32 8.49 -17.94
N ASP A 135 -17.54 8.31 -16.87
CA ASP A 135 -16.08 8.42 -16.91
C ASP A 135 -15.42 7.05 -17.09
N SER A 136 -14.87 6.81 -18.27
CA SER A 136 -14.18 5.56 -18.61
C SER A 136 -12.85 5.38 -17.86
N GLN A 137 -12.31 6.44 -17.24
CA GLN A 137 -11.02 6.40 -16.56
C GLN A 137 -11.03 5.45 -15.37
N PHE A 138 -12.15 5.31 -14.66
CA PHE A 138 -12.25 4.35 -13.56
C PHE A 138 -11.97 2.92 -14.02
N ARG A 139 -12.54 2.54 -15.18
CA ARG A 139 -12.30 1.24 -15.80
C ARG A 139 -10.88 1.13 -16.34
N GLU A 140 -10.41 2.14 -17.07
CA GLU A 140 -9.07 2.15 -17.65
C GLU A 140 -7.99 2.01 -16.57
N HIS A 141 -8.14 2.71 -15.44
CA HIS A 141 -7.25 2.57 -14.30
C HIS A 141 -7.35 1.19 -13.66
N TYR A 142 -8.55 0.62 -13.52
CA TYR A 142 -8.71 -0.73 -12.96
C TYR A 142 -7.99 -1.79 -13.81
N ILE A 143 -8.09 -1.67 -15.12
CA ILE A 143 -7.50 -2.63 -16.06
C ILE A 143 -5.99 -2.42 -16.17
N SER A 144 -5.52 -1.19 -16.32
CA SER A 144 -4.12 -0.90 -16.70
C SER A 144 -3.22 -0.49 -15.55
N ARG A 145 -3.78 -0.04 -14.42
CA ARG A 145 -3.04 0.59 -13.31
C ARG A 145 -3.38 0.00 -11.94
N LEU A 146 -3.87 -1.24 -11.90
CA LEU A 146 -4.35 -1.90 -10.68
C LEU A 146 -3.38 -1.77 -9.50
N ASP A 147 -2.11 -2.11 -9.73
CA ASP A 147 -1.07 -2.08 -8.69
C ASP A 147 -0.58 -0.65 -8.37
N HIS A 148 -0.77 0.32 -9.27
CA HIS A 148 -0.23 1.68 -9.09
C HIS A 148 -0.97 2.43 -7.98
N PHE A 149 -2.29 2.23 -7.90
CA PHE A 149 -3.09 2.86 -6.86
C PHE A 149 -2.66 2.37 -5.48
N ALA A 150 -2.52 1.05 -5.32
CA ALA A 150 -2.07 0.42 -4.09
C ALA A 150 -0.67 0.89 -3.67
N MET A 151 0.28 0.98 -4.62
CA MET A 151 1.61 1.54 -4.37
C MET A 151 1.56 3.01 -3.90
N GLY A 152 0.66 3.81 -4.48
CA GLY A 152 0.45 5.20 -4.06
C GLY A 152 -0.09 5.31 -2.64
N VAL A 153 -1.09 4.49 -2.28
CA VAL A 153 -1.63 4.41 -0.92
C VAL A 153 -0.54 3.99 0.07
N LEU A 154 0.24 2.95 -0.26
CA LEU A 154 1.36 2.49 0.56
C LEU A 154 2.41 3.59 0.78
N ALA A 155 2.77 4.33 -0.26
CA ALA A 155 3.72 5.43 -0.15
C ALA A 155 3.21 6.53 0.81
N LEU A 156 1.92 6.87 0.74
CA LEU A 156 1.30 7.85 1.64
C LEU A 156 1.20 7.32 3.08
N GLU A 157 0.87 6.05 3.26
CA GLU A 157 0.82 5.38 4.56
C GLU A 157 2.19 5.43 5.26
N VAL A 158 3.26 5.09 4.55
CA VAL A 158 4.63 5.19 5.08
C VAL A 158 5.00 6.64 5.37
N PHE A 159 4.69 7.56 4.45
CA PHE A 159 5.00 8.98 4.63
C PHE A 159 4.36 9.55 5.90
N PHE A 160 3.03 9.46 6.00
CA PHE A 160 2.28 10.04 7.09
C PHE A 160 2.39 9.21 8.38
N GLY A 161 2.63 7.91 8.27
CA GLY A 161 2.97 7.07 9.41
C GLY A 161 4.28 7.53 10.05
N LEU A 162 5.32 7.82 9.27
CA LEU A 162 6.62 8.23 9.81
C LEU A 162 6.68 9.70 10.23
N TRP A 163 5.97 10.59 9.53
CA TRP A 163 6.08 12.02 9.76
C TRP A 163 5.45 12.43 11.10
N ARG A 164 6.27 12.99 12.00
CA ARG A 164 5.83 13.54 13.30
C ARG A 164 4.87 14.74 13.23
N GLY A 165 4.56 15.21 12.01
CA GLY A 165 3.81 16.44 11.79
C GLY A 165 4.63 17.71 12.04
N PRO A 166 4.01 18.88 11.85
CA PRO A 166 4.62 20.16 12.21
C PRO A 166 4.68 20.31 13.73
N SER A 167 5.82 20.74 14.26
CA SER A 167 5.96 21.12 15.67
C SER A 167 5.05 22.33 15.93
N ILE A 168 4.10 22.24 16.87
CA ILE A 168 3.33 23.39 17.33
C ILE A 168 4.31 24.30 18.10
N GLY A 169 4.99 25.22 17.40
CA GLY A 169 5.98 26.10 18.05
C GLY A 169 6.84 27.02 17.16
N GLU A 170 6.81 26.93 15.83
CA GLU A 170 7.62 27.82 14.96
C GLU A 170 6.83 28.98 14.32
N HIS A 171 5.70 29.35 14.91
CA HIS A 171 4.99 30.58 14.55
C HIS A 171 4.54 31.27 15.83
N TYR A 172 5.41 32.08 16.45
CA TYR A 172 5.15 33.38 17.09
C TYR A 172 6.47 34.05 17.48
#